data_AF-A0A932STW4-F1
#
_entry.id   AF-A0A932STW4-F1
#
_cell.length_a   1.000
_cell.length_b   1.000
_cell.length_c   1.000
_cell.angle_alpha   90.00
_cell.angle_beta   90.00
_cell.angle_gamma   90.00
#
_symmetry.space_group_name_H-M   'P 1'
#
loop_
_entity.id
_entity.type
_entity.pdbx_description
1 polymer ?
#
loop_
_entity_poly.entity_id
_entity_poly.type
_entity_poly.pdbx_seq_one_letter_code
_entity_poly.pdbx_strand_id
1 'polypeptide(L)'
;MSGWRAVAEKLLGRRASEPASSYEIDCACGRKVGGTRGSTEHVAYCVACGTALFVLPQSVYPRPRANPAEPAASPKTDRARRKPVVISEPPVAERPPEAPPPSQRESGTARNGLRTGRELPAPPEQASPQPRSLAGPRPRRRIVTPVRLVLAGVAAVISLTVWWSLRVAAHSQAERTIVTASRLAQQALEENDLAQAARHFQEVRQALDVLGRTDSRAREMRQTADEITASAELARSSLFDILHEAAATTTRSGKAMWDDTFRSSYRDEWVLIDAHVTRTAEPASGRKFSIEFPLADGADRAVVVGDLACFERIVQGGSSQRVIFAAQLEDVVRDAGGEKSWQFVLRPATAFLWAAPDNLERIGVDVDDDTRRLLADQSGLLGVYQ
;
A
#
# COMPACT_ATOMS: atom_id res chain seq x y z
N MET A 1 -39.70 11.27 -12.43
CA MET A 1 -38.47 10.51 -12.07
C MET A 1 -38.65 9.68 -10.79
N SER A 2 -39.81 9.06 -10.58
CA SER A 2 -40.19 8.37 -9.33
C SER A 2 -40.19 6.83 -9.43
N GLY A 3 -39.90 6.26 -10.61
CA GLY A 3 -39.94 4.81 -10.83
C GLY A 3 -38.73 4.03 -10.28
N TRP A 4 -37.55 4.65 -10.16
CA TRP A 4 -36.34 3.92 -9.76
C TRP A 4 -36.31 3.54 -8.27
N ARG A 5 -36.92 4.34 -7.40
CA ARG A 5 -37.01 4.06 -5.97
C ARG A 5 -37.87 2.83 -5.66
N ALA A 6 -38.98 2.63 -6.39
CA ALA A 6 -39.84 1.46 -6.21
C ALA A 6 -39.16 0.15 -6.65
N VAL A 7 -38.21 0.20 -7.60
CA VAL A 7 -37.43 -0.98 -8.03
C VAL A 7 -36.34 -1.31 -7.01
N ALA A 8 -35.69 -0.29 -6.42
CA ALA A 8 -34.69 -0.48 -5.38
C ALA A 8 -35.32 -1.04 -4.08
N GLU A 9 -36.49 -0.56 -3.67
CA GLU A 9 -37.21 -1.08 -2.51
C GLU A 9 -37.67 -2.54 -2.71
N LYS A 10 -38.02 -2.93 -3.94
CA LYS A 10 -38.43 -4.30 -4.25
C LYS A 10 -37.24 -5.28 -4.32
N LEU A 11 -36.03 -4.78 -4.54
CA LEU A 11 -34.79 -5.57 -4.50
C LEU A 11 -34.20 -5.70 -3.08
N LEU A 12 -34.47 -4.72 -2.20
CA LEU A 12 -33.98 -4.67 -0.82
C LEU A 12 -35.04 -5.07 0.23
N GLY A 13 -36.29 -5.28 -0.19
CA GLY A 13 -37.36 -5.78 0.67
C GLY A 13 -36.93 -7.06 1.36
N ARG A 14 -36.82 -7.00 2.70
CA ARG A 14 -36.46 -8.09 3.62
C ARG A 14 -36.84 -9.45 3.04
N ARG A 15 -35.83 -10.18 2.55
CA ARG A 15 -35.99 -11.59 2.19
C ARG A 15 -36.53 -12.29 3.43
N ALA A 16 -37.68 -12.95 3.27
CA ALA A 16 -38.17 -13.89 4.27
C ALA A 16 -36.99 -14.81 4.62
N SER A 17 -36.64 -14.86 5.91
CA SER A 17 -35.55 -15.69 6.41
C SER A 17 -35.70 -17.07 5.83
N GLU A 18 -34.76 -17.49 4.98
CA GLU A 18 -34.72 -18.88 4.54
C GLU A 18 -34.65 -19.76 5.79
N PRO A 19 -35.41 -20.87 5.82
CA PRO A 19 -35.40 -21.76 6.98
C PRO A 19 -33.97 -22.25 7.23
N ALA A 20 -33.57 -22.30 8.51
CA ALA A 20 -32.21 -22.64 8.92
C ALA A 20 -31.77 -23.97 8.29
N SER A 21 -30.68 -23.94 7.52
CA SER A 21 -30.15 -25.14 6.88
C SER A 21 -29.54 -26.09 7.91
N SER A 22 -29.93 -27.37 7.88
CA SER A 22 -29.30 -28.39 8.72
C SER A 22 -27.92 -28.79 8.16
N TYR A 23 -27.05 -29.28 9.03
CA TYR A 23 -25.76 -29.87 8.66
C TYR A 23 -25.57 -31.24 9.30
N GLU A 24 -24.71 -32.05 8.68
CA GLU A 24 -24.25 -33.34 9.19
C GLU A 24 -22.74 -33.43 8.90
N ILE A 25 -21.91 -33.64 9.93
CA ILE A 25 -20.45 -33.74 9.83
C ILE A 25 -20.01 -35.06 10.46
N ASP A 26 -19.12 -35.78 9.78
CA ASP A 26 -18.53 -37.02 10.30
C ASP A 26 -17.39 -36.69 11.28
N CYS A 27 -17.49 -37.16 12.52
CA CYS A 27 -16.44 -37.04 13.51
C CYS A 27 -15.35 -38.11 13.30
N ALA A 28 -14.12 -37.83 13.73
CA ALA A 28 -13.00 -38.79 13.66
C ALA A 28 -13.27 -40.15 14.35
N CYS A 29 -14.17 -40.19 15.33
CA CYS A 29 -14.60 -41.42 15.99
C CYS A 29 -15.66 -42.22 15.21
N GLY A 30 -16.02 -41.79 14.00
CA GLY A 30 -17.01 -42.44 13.13
C GLY A 30 -18.47 -42.15 13.44
N ARG A 31 -18.79 -41.28 14.44
CA ARG A 31 -20.17 -40.83 14.68
C ARG A 31 -20.47 -39.55 13.91
N LYS A 32 -21.72 -39.44 13.44
CA LYS A 32 -22.24 -38.23 12.79
C LYS A 32 -22.72 -37.22 13.83
N VAL A 33 -22.35 -35.96 13.64
CA VAL A 33 -22.80 -34.82 14.44
C VAL A 33 -23.66 -33.93 13.56
N GLY A 34 -24.90 -33.71 13.97
CA GLY A 34 -25.88 -32.91 13.22
C GLY A 34 -26.45 -31.75 14.03
N GLY A 35 -26.87 -30.70 13.34
CA GLY A 35 -27.44 -29.49 13.95
C GLY A 35 -27.98 -28.50 12.91
N THR A 36 -28.34 -27.30 13.36
CA THR A 36 -28.77 -26.19 12.49
C THR A 36 -27.63 -25.20 12.30
N ARG A 37 -27.37 -24.76 11.06
CA ARG A 37 -26.37 -23.73 10.78
C ARG A 37 -26.90 -22.36 11.22
N GLY A 38 -26.05 -21.59 11.91
CA GLY A 38 -26.31 -20.20 12.26
C GLY A 38 -25.85 -19.22 11.17
N SER A 39 -26.10 -17.93 11.41
CA SER A 39 -25.55 -16.84 10.60
C SER A 39 -24.05 -16.64 10.81
N THR A 40 -23.52 -17.10 11.94
CA THR A 40 -22.10 -17.09 12.30
C THR A 40 -21.57 -18.51 12.42
N GLU A 41 -20.26 -18.66 12.25
CA GLU A 41 -19.53 -19.87 12.58
C GLU A 41 -19.72 -20.25 14.05
N HIS A 42 -19.69 -21.56 14.34
CA HIS A 42 -19.67 -22.06 15.70
C HIS A 42 -18.96 -23.42 15.76
N VAL A 43 -18.59 -23.83 16.97
CA VAL A 43 -17.97 -25.13 17.24
C VAL A 43 -19.01 -26.06 17.85
N ALA A 44 -19.20 -27.22 17.22
CA ALA A 44 -20.03 -28.30 17.75
C ALA A 44 -19.13 -29.37 18.38
N TYR A 45 -19.58 -30.00 19.46
CA TYR A 45 -18.83 -31.04 20.15
C TYR A 45 -19.44 -32.41 19.88
N CYS A 46 -18.60 -33.39 19.54
CA CYS A 46 -19.06 -34.76 19.41
C CYS A 46 -19.42 -35.34 20.78
N VAL A 47 -20.67 -35.77 20.95
CA VAL A 47 -21.17 -36.39 22.20
C VAL A 47 -20.46 -37.71 22.57
N ALA A 48 -19.72 -38.31 21.64
CA ALA A 48 -19.04 -39.59 21.85
C ALA A 48 -17.62 -39.43 22.42
N CYS A 49 -16.83 -38.55 21.80
CA CYS A 49 -15.40 -38.42 22.07
C CYS A 49 -14.98 -37.01 22.53
N GLY A 50 -15.91 -36.05 22.54
CA GLY A 50 -15.64 -34.66 22.95
C GLY A 50 -14.88 -33.82 21.91
N THR A 51 -14.52 -34.39 20.75
CA THR A 51 -13.81 -33.64 19.70
C THR A 51 -14.62 -32.44 19.22
N ALA A 52 -13.96 -31.29 19.16
CA ALA A 52 -14.49 -30.05 18.60
C ALA A 52 -14.51 -30.13 17.07
N LEU A 53 -15.67 -29.83 16.47
CA LEU A 53 -15.90 -29.80 15.02
C LEU A 53 -16.35 -28.38 14.64
N PHE A 54 -15.64 -27.77 13.69
CA PHE A 54 -15.95 -26.43 13.23
C PHE A 54 -17.09 -26.44 12.20
N VAL A 55 -18.14 -25.66 12.44
CA VAL A 55 -19.33 -25.58 11.59
C VAL A 55 -19.36 -24.22 10.89
N LEU A 56 -19.28 -24.25 9.56
CA LEU A 56 -19.37 -23.05 8.73
C LEU A 56 -20.75 -22.37 8.81
N PRO A 57 -20.81 -21.03 8.67
CA PRO A 57 -22.07 -20.30 8.60
C PRO A 57 -22.89 -20.71 7.38
N GLN A 58 -24.17 -20.34 7.37
CA GLN A 58 -25.04 -20.56 6.22
C GLN A 58 -24.51 -19.84 4.97
N SER A 59 -24.47 -20.55 3.82
CA SER A 59 -24.04 -19.96 2.55
C SER A 59 -24.92 -18.76 2.19
N VAL A 60 -24.31 -17.58 2.09
CA VAL A 60 -24.98 -16.33 1.68
C VAL A 60 -25.25 -16.31 0.17
N TYR A 61 -24.60 -17.18 -0.58
CA TYR A 61 -24.79 -17.30 -2.02
C TYR A 61 -26.05 -18.10 -2.34
N PRO A 62 -26.91 -17.60 -3.25
CA PRO A 62 -28.08 -18.34 -3.69
C PRO A 62 -27.64 -19.65 -4.34
N ARG A 63 -28.34 -20.74 -4.01
CA ARG A 63 -28.09 -22.03 -4.67
C ARG A 63 -28.21 -21.83 -6.18
N PRO A 64 -27.22 -22.27 -6.97
CA PRO A 64 -27.36 -22.30 -8.42
C PRO A 64 -28.68 -22.95 -8.76
N ARG A 65 -29.53 -22.26 -9.53
CA ARG A 65 -30.79 -22.85 -9.98
C ARG A 65 -30.42 -24.10 -10.74
N ALA A 66 -30.89 -25.26 -10.27
CA ALA A 66 -30.72 -26.50 -11.02
C ALA A 66 -31.26 -26.25 -12.42
N ASN A 67 -30.39 -26.38 -13.43
CA ASN A 67 -30.85 -26.29 -14.81
C ASN A 67 -31.97 -27.30 -14.97
N PRO A 68 -33.12 -26.90 -15.58
CA PRO A 68 -34.22 -27.82 -15.82
C PRO A 68 -33.66 -29.08 -16.47
N ALA A 69 -33.87 -30.22 -15.80
CA ALA A 69 -33.30 -31.48 -16.22
C ALA A 69 -33.59 -31.72 -17.70
N GLU A 70 -32.52 -31.92 -18.46
CA GLU A 70 -32.61 -32.47 -19.81
C GLU A 70 -33.41 -33.77 -19.72
N PRO A 71 -34.52 -33.92 -20.48
CA PRO A 71 -35.44 -35.02 -20.30
C PRO A 71 -34.72 -36.36 -20.49
N ALA A 72 -34.84 -37.21 -19.48
CA ALA A 72 -34.30 -38.57 -19.46
C ALA A 72 -34.75 -39.33 -20.73
N ALA A 73 -33.80 -39.59 -21.63
CA ALA A 73 -34.02 -40.46 -22.76
C ALA A 73 -34.35 -41.87 -22.24
N SER A 74 -35.57 -42.32 -22.55
CA SER A 74 -36.12 -43.61 -22.16
C SER A 74 -35.22 -44.80 -22.56
N PRO A 75 -35.18 -45.88 -21.75
CA PRO A 75 -34.40 -47.07 -22.07
C PRO A 75 -35.13 -47.86 -23.16
N LYS A 76 -34.53 -47.94 -24.36
CA LYS A 76 -34.91 -48.96 -25.35
C LYS A 76 -33.93 -50.12 -25.29
N THR A 77 -34.52 -51.26 -25.01
CA THR A 77 -33.97 -52.61 -24.95
C THR A 77 -33.37 -53.10 -26.27
N ASP A 78 -32.43 -54.02 -26.09
CA ASP A 78 -32.05 -55.15 -26.94
C ASP A 78 -31.01 -54.99 -28.08
N ARG A 79 -29.82 -55.52 -27.76
CA ARG A 79 -29.24 -56.73 -28.38
C ARG A 79 -28.81 -56.63 -29.84
N ALA A 80 -27.51 -56.43 -30.06
CA ALA A 80 -26.64 -57.43 -30.70
C ALA A 80 -25.19 -56.92 -30.87
N ARG A 81 -24.28 -57.53 -30.09
CA ARG A 81 -23.04 -58.16 -30.57
C ARG A 81 -22.27 -57.41 -31.67
N ARG A 82 -21.27 -56.60 -31.30
CA ARG A 82 -20.10 -56.30 -32.16
C ARG A 82 -18.89 -55.81 -31.36
N LYS A 83 -17.84 -56.64 -31.44
CA LYS A 83 -16.37 -56.49 -31.33
C LYS A 83 -15.74 -55.33 -30.53
N PRO A 84 -14.61 -55.59 -29.84
CA PRO A 84 -13.84 -54.55 -29.16
C PRO A 84 -13.13 -53.69 -30.22
N VAL A 85 -13.50 -52.40 -30.27
CA VAL A 85 -12.79 -51.39 -31.04
C VAL A 85 -11.78 -50.74 -30.10
N VAL A 86 -10.53 -50.85 -30.52
CA VAL A 86 -9.34 -50.18 -30.02
C VAL A 86 -9.64 -48.70 -29.76
N ILE A 87 -9.45 -48.26 -28.52
CA ILE A 87 -9.48 -46.83 -28.17
C ILE A 87 -8.13 -46.27 -28.62
N SER A 88 -8.10 -45.80 -29.86
CA SER A 88 -7.07 -44.87 -30.33
C SER A 88 -7.34 -43.51 -29.70
N GLU A 89 -6.30 -42.92 -29.16
CA GLU A 89 -6.26 -41.55 -28.63
C GLU A 89 -6.90 -40.55 -29.59
N PRO A 90 -7.71 -39.60 -29.10
CA PRO A 90 -8.23 -38.53 -29.94
C PRO A 90 -7.07 -37.63 -30.40
N PRO A 91 -7.06 -37.22 -31.69
CA PRO A 91 -6.03 -36.35 -32.22
C PRO A 91 -6.09 -34.98 -31.55
N VAL A 92 -4.91 -34.52 -31.12
CA VAL A 92 -4.64 -33.13 -30.74
C VAL A 92 -5.12 -32.22 -31.87
N ALA A 93 -6.20 -31.48 -31.62
CA ALA A 93 -6.63 -30.42 -32.51
C ALA A 93 -5.54 -29.35 -32.52
N GLU A 94 -4.84 -29.22 -33.65
CA GLU A 94 -4.01 -28.07 -33.96
C GLU A 94 -4.83 -26.79 -33.76
N ARG A 95 -4.46 -26.02 -32.74
CA ARG A 95 -4.92 -24.65 -32.59
C ARG A 95 -4.36 -23.83 -33.77
N PRO A 96 -5.21 -23.07 -34.49
CA PRO A 96 -4.74 -22.05 -35.42
C PRO A 96 -3.82 -21.06 -34.69
N PRO A 97 -2.77 -20.54 -35.33
CA PRO A 97 -1.91 -19.53 -34.72
C PRO A 97 -2.74 -18.30 -34.35
N GLU A 98 -2.81 -18.05 -33.05
CA GLU A 98 -3.43 -16.86 -32.47
C GLU A 98 -2.63 -15.64 -32.95
N ALA A 99 -3.31 -14.80 -33.72
CA ALA A 99 -2.75 -13.56 -34.24
C ALA A 99 -2.31 -12.65 -33.08
N PRO A 100 -1.17 -11.95 -33.20
CA PRO A 100 -0.71 -11.04 -32.16
C PRO A 100 -1.71 -9.90 -31.96
N PRO A 101 -1.91 -9.42 -30.71
CA PRO A 101 -2.78 -8.28 -30.44
C PRO A 101 -2.27 -7.01 -31.14
N PRO A 102 -3.19 -6.09 -31.54
CA PRO A 102 -2.82 -4.86 -32.22
C PRO A 102 -1.97 -3.98 -31.31
N SER A 103 -0.70 -3.85 -31.71
CA SER A 103 0.18 -2.75 -31.34
C SER A 103 -0.58 -1.42 -31.43
N GLN A 104 -0.75 -0.77 -30.27
CA GLN A 104 -1.19 0.61 -30.20
C GLN A 104 -0.11 1.48 -30.85
N ARG A 105 -0.38 1.83 -32.11
CA ARG A 105 0.25 2.92 -32.83
C ARG A 105 -0.14 4.23 -32.17
N GLU A 106 0.69 4.74 -31.27
CA GLU A 106 0.72 6.17 -31.03
C GLU A 106 1.51 6.86 -32.14
N SER A 107 0.75 7.71 -32.84
CA SER A 107 1.22 8.59 -33.88
C SER A 107 1.98 9.75 -33.21
N GLY A 108 3.30 9.65 -33.15
CA GLY A 108 4.20 10.72 -32.74
C GLY A 108 5.09 11.14 -33.90
N THR A 109 4.75 12.27 -34.50
CA THR A 109 5.33 12.86 -35.70
C THR A 109 6.84 13.16 -35.60
N ALA A 110 7.57 12.60 -36.56
CA ALA A 110 8.76 13.10 -37.24
C ALA A 110 9.33 14.48 -36.83
N ARG A 111 10.63 14.50 -36.50
CA ARG A 111 11.66 15.17 -37.35
C ARG A 111 13.09 14.86 -36.87
N ASN A 112 13.87 14.29 -37.80
CA ASN A 112 15.28 14.56 -38.16
C ASN A 112 16.30 14.85 -37.04
N GLY A 113 17.50 14.27 -37.01
CA GLY A 113 18.27 13.43 -37.92
C GLY A 113 19.55 13.05 -37.16
N LEU A 114 19.99 11.80 -37.21
CA LEU A 114 20.94 11.27 -38.19
C LEU A 114 22.36 11.83 -38.07
N ARG A 115 23.30 10.90 -37.80
CA ARG A 115 24.75 10.92 -38.06
C ARG A 115 25.58 11.83 -37.13
N THR A 116 26.76 11.44 -36.65
CA THR A 116 27.67 10.32 -36.97
C THR A 116 28.69 10.27 -35.84
N GLY A 117 29.14 9.08 -35.45
CA GLY A 117 30.32 8.95 -34.61
C GLY A 117 31.58 9.44 -35.31
N ARG A 118 32.58 9.88 -34.52
CA ARG A 118 34.01 9.77 -34.85
C ARG A 118 34.86 10.15 -33.63
N GLU A 119 35.56 9.16 -33.10
CA GLU A 119 37.00 9.16 -32.82
C GLU A 119 37.67 10.40 -32.19
N LEU A 120 38.19 10.18 -30.97
CA LEU A 120 39.36 10.88 -30.39
C LEU A 120 40.56 10.78 -31.37
N PRO A 121 41.44 11.81 -31.49
CA PRO A 121 42.51 11.98 -30.48
C PRO A 121 43.12 13.40 -30.28
N ALA A 122 43.92 13.52 -29.20
CA ALA A 122 45.09 14.39 -28.95
C ALA A 122 44.95 15.92 -28.64
N PRO A 123 45.73 16.45 -27.65
CA PRO A 123 45.93 17.88 -27.37
C PRO A 123 47.35 18.36 -27.80
N PRO A 124 47.73 19.65 -27.60
CA PRO A 124 47.33 20.86 -28.32
C PRO A 124 48.54 21.52 -29.03
N GLU A 125 48.43 21.87 -30.31
CA GLU A 125 49.48 22.61 -31.02
C GLU A 125 49.09 24.09 -31.21
N GLN A 126 50.02 24.93 -30.78
CA GLN A 126 49.98 26.39 -30.78
C GLN A 126 49.88 26.95 -32.20
N ALA A 127 48.88 27.81 -32.46
CA ALA A 127 48.93 28.75 -33.57
C ALA A 127 48.07 29.99 -33.31
N SER A 128 48.77 31.06 -32.96
CA SER A 128 48.59 32.46 -33.36
C SER A 128 47.22 33.17 -33.21
N PRO A 129 47.20 34.33 -32.54
CA PRO A 129 46.00 35.16 -32.36
C PRO A 129 45.70 35.95 -33.63
N GLN A 130 44.56 35.67 -34.27
CA GLN A 130 43.99 36.58 -35.26
C GLN A 130 43.15 37.68 -34.59
N PRO A 131 43.27 38.94 -35.02
CA PRO A 131 42.55 40.05 -34.43
C PRO A 131 41.13 40.17 -34.99
N ARG A 132 40.19 40.39 -34.06
CA ARG A 132 39.05 41.31 -34.18
C ARG A 132 38.14 41.15 -35.41
N SER A 133 37.00 40.50 -35.19
CA SER A 133 35.73 40.97 -35.72
C SER A 133 34.68 40.96 -34.60
N LEU A 134 34.62 42.09 -33.88
CA LEU A 134 33.51 42.47 -33.01
C LEU A 134 32.25 42.70 -33.87
N ALA A 135 31.61 41.61 -34.31
CA ALA A 135 30.27 41.66 -34.89
C ALA A 135 29.27 41.76 -33.73
N GLY A 136 29.09 42.99 -33.24
CA GLY A 136 28.13 43.29 -32.19
C GLY A 136 26.72 42.83 -32.59
N PRO A 137 25.97 42.16 -31.69
CA PRO A 137 24.59 41.78 -31.97
C PRO A 137 23.78 43.06 -32.21
N ARG A 138 23.32 43.26 -33.45
CA ARG A 138 22.43 44.37 -33.79
C ARG A 138 21.20 44.28 -32.87
N PRO A 139 20.89 45.31 -32.07
CA PRO A 139 19.71 45.29 -31.23
C PRO A 139 18.49 45.26 -32.14
N ARG A 140 17.89 44.09 -32.26
CA ARG A 140 16.58 43.88 -32.88
C ARG A 140 15.57 44.68 -32.05
N ARG A 141 15.39 45.97 -32.40
CA ARG A 141 14.33 46.82 -31.85
C ARG A 141 13.00 46.20 -32.24
N ARG A 142 12.52 45.28 -31.42
CA ARG A 142 11.22 44.63 -31.57
C ARG A 142 10.17 45.71 -31.37
N ILE A 143 9.46 45.98 -32.45
CA ILE A 143 8.31 46.86 -32.53
C ILE A 143 7.22 46.22 -31.66
N VAL A 144 7.15 46.64 -30.41
CA VAL A 144 6.01 46.36 -29.55
C VAL A 144 4.89 47.27 -30.06
N THR A 145 4.03 46.76 -30.94
CA THR A 145 2.86 47.52 -31.38
C THR A 145 1.92 47.70 -30.19
N PRO A 146 1.36 48.90 -29.97
CA PRO A 146 0.51 49.18 -28.80
C PRO A 146 -0.66 48.21 -28.67
N VAL A 147 -1.19 47.71 -29.80
CA VAL A 147 -2.24 46.68 -29.84
C VAL A 147 -1.81 45.36 -29.18
N ARG A 148 -0.55 44.94 -29.35
CA ARG A 148 -0.04 43.71 -28.74
C ARG A 148 0.10 43.82 -27.22
N LEU A 149 0.38 45.01 -26.69
CA LEU A 149 0.40 45.24 -25.25
C LEU A 149 -1.00 45.13 -24.64
N VAL A 150 -2.00 45.69 -25.31
CA VAL A 150 -3.39 45.60 -24.85
C VAL A 150 -3.86 44.15 -24.84
N LEU A 151 -3.61 43.40 -25.92
CA LEU A 151 -3.98 41.97 -26.00
C LEU A 151 -3.25 41.12 -24.93
N ALA A 152 -1.96 41.39 -24.69
CA ALA A 152 -1.21 40.70 -23.64
C ALA A 152 -1.76 41.03 -22.24
N GLY A 153 -2.14 42.28 -21.99
CA GLY A 153 -2.77 42.69 -20.74
C GLY A 153 -4.11 42.00 -20.50
N VAL A 154 -4.97 41.96 -21.53
CA VAL A 154 -6.27 41.26 -21.45
C VAL A 154 -6.07 39.75 -21.21
N ALA A 155 -5.15 39.12 -21.94
CA ALA A 155 -4.83 37.70 -21.75
C ALA A 155 -4.33 37.41 -20.33
N ALA A 156 -3.45 38.25 -19.79
CA ALA A 156 -2.93 38.11 -18.43
C ALA A 156 -4.05 38.19 -17.37
N VAL A 157 -4.98 39.14 -17.52
CA VAL A 157 -6.13 39.27 -16.60
C VAL A 157 -7.04 38.05 -16.68
N ILE A 158 -7.33 37.55 -17.89
CA ILE A 158 -8.15 36.34 -18.07
C ILE A 158 -7.45 35.13 -17.42
N SER A 159 -6.16 34.91 -17.68
CA SER A 159 -5.40 33.81 -17.09
C SER A 159 -5.37 33.90 -15.55
N LEU A 160 -5.16 35.09 -14.99
CA LEU A 160 -5.19 35.31 -13.55
C LEU A 160 -6.57 35.02 -12.95
N THR A 161 -7.64 35.43 -13.63
CA THR A 161 -9.03 35.20 -13.18
C THR A 161 -9.38 33.71 -13.21
N VAL A 162 -9.00 32.98 -14.26
CA VAL A 162 -9.20 31.53 -14.34
C VAL A 162 -8.41 30.80 -13.26
N TRP A 163 -7.13 31.15 -13.07
CA TRP A 163 -6.30 30.57 -12.02
C TRP A 163 -6.88 30.82 -10.63
N TRP A 164 -7.33 32.05 -10.36
CA TRP A 164 -7.98 32.40 -9.08
C TRP A 164 -9.28 31.62 -8.86
N SER A 165 -10.13 31.51 -9.88
CA SER A 165 -11.39 30.75 -9.80
C SER A 165 -11.14 29.26 -9.49
N LEU A 166 -10.18 28.64 -10.18
CA LEU A 166 -9.79 27.25 -9.91
C LEU A 166 -9.23 27.10 -8.49
N ARG A 167 -8.44 28.06 -8.01
CA ARG A 167 -7.88 28.06 -6.66
C ARG A 167 -8.99 28.18 -5.60
N VAL A 168 -9.94 29.09 -5.76
CA VAL A 168 -11.07 29.26 -4.84
C VAL A 168 -11.96 28.01 -4.83
N ALA A 169 -12.23 27.43 -6.00
CA ALA A 169 -12.97 26.18 -6.11
C ALA A 169 -12.28 25.02 -5.39
N ALA A 170 -10.95 24.87 -5.57
CA ALA A 170 -10.15 23.86 -4.89
C ALA A 170 -10.17 24.03 -3.36
N HIS A 171 -10.01 25.26 -2.85
CA HIS A 171 -10.13 25.55 -1.41
C HIS A 171 -11.52 25.18 -0.86
N SER A 172 -12.58 25.55 -1.56
CA SER A 172 -13.96 25.29 -1.14
C SER A 172 -14.29 23.79 -1.13
N GLN A 173 -13.74 23.03 -2.09
CA GLN A 173 -13.86 21.58 -2.14
C GLN A 173 -13.09 20.93 -0.99
N ALA A 174 -11.86 21.36 -0.72
CA ALA A 174 -11.03 20.82 0.35
C ALA A 174 -11.68 20.99 1.74
N GLU A 175 -12.31 22.14 2.02
CA GLU A 175 -13.05 22.35 3.28
C GLU A 175 -14.20 21.34 3.46
N ARG A 176 -14.97 21.09 2.39
CA ARG A 176 -16.06 20.11 2.41
C ARG A 176 -15.55 18.68 2.54
N THR A 177 -14.45 18.36 1.87
CA THR A 177 -13.79 17.05 1.95
C THR A 177 -13.33 16.77 3.38
N ILE A 178 -12.68 17.72 4.06
CA ILE A 178 -12.21 17.51 5.45
C ILE A 178 -13.37 17.12 6.36
N VAL A 179 -14.49 17.85 6.34
CA VAL A 179 -15.63 17.56 7.22
C VAL A 179 -16.26 16.20 6.89
N THR A 180 -16.47 15.92 5.60
CA THR A 180 -17.14 14.70 5.16
C THR A 180 -16.27 13.47 5.37
N ALA A 181 -15.02 13.50 4.92
CA ALA A 181 -14.07 12.40 5.03
C ALA A 181 -13.67 12.14 6.49
N SER A 182 -13.51 13.17 7.33
CA SER A 182 -13.24 12.95 8.77
C SER A 182 -14.39 12.20 9.45
N ARG A 183 -15.65 12.53 9.12
CA ARG A 183 -16.80 11.81 9.68
C ARG A 183 -16.85 10.36 9.22
N LEU A 184 -16.59 10.09 7.94
CA LEU A 184 -16.54 8.73 7.40
C LEU A 184 -15.38 7.93 8.00
N ALA A 185 -14.22 8.57 8.19
CA ALA A 185 -13.07 7.96 8.82
C ALA A 185 -13.36 7.56 10.27
N GLN A 186 -13.99 8.44 11.05
CA GLN A 186 -14.38 8.13 12.43
C GLN A 186 -15.40 6.99 12.50
N GLN A 187 -16.40 6.99 11.61
CA GLN A 187 -17.36 5.89 11.53
C GLN A 187 -16.64 4.55 11.21
N ALA A 188 -15.70 4.55 10.26
CA ALA A 188 -14.92 3.35 9.94
C ALA A 188 -14.05 2.88 11.12
N LEU A 189 -13.53 3.80 11.95
CA LEU A 189 -12.83 3.46 13.19
C LEU A 189 -13.77 2.85 14.25
N GLU A 190 -15.01 3.34 14.37
CA GLU A 190 -16.02 2.74 15.25
C GLU A 190 -16.39 1.30 14.79
N GLU A 191 -16.40 1.06 13.49
CA GLU A 191 -16.64 -0.25 12.88
C GLU A 191 -15.40 -1.18 12.86
N ASN A 192 -14.25 -0.71 13.37
CA ASN A 192 -12.94 -1.38 13.31
C ASN A 192 -12.45 -1.72 11.88
N ASP A 193 -12.90 -0.98 10.86
CA ASP A 193 -12.39 -1.10 9.49
C ASP A 193 -11.24 -0.11 9.27
N LEU A 194 -10.04 -0.52 9.69
CA LEU A 194 -8.82 0.30 9.57
C LEU A 194 -8.49 0.66 8.12
N ALA A 195 -8.77 -0.23 7.17
CA ALA A 195 -8.48 0.01 5.75
C ALA A 195 -9.39 1.08 5.13
N GLN A 196 -10.68 1.12 5.49
CA GLN A 196 -11.56 2.24 5.12
C GLN A 196 -11.18 3.53 5.84
N ALA A 197 -10.88 3.45 7.13
CA ALA A 197 -10.47 4.62 7.91
C ALA A 197 -9.20 5.28 7.33
N ALA A 198 -8.18 4.49 7.00
CA ALA A 198 -6.94 4.97 6.39
C ALA A 198 -7.20 5.72 5.08
N ARG A 199 -8.02 5.16 4.16
CA ARG A 199 -8.38 5.81 2.90
C ARG A 199 -9.04 7.17 3.12
N HIS A 200 -10.00 7.27 4.03
CA HIS A 200 -10.66 8.54 4.32
C HIS A 200 -9.74 9.55 5.00
N PHE A 201 -8.85 9.11 5.89
CA PHE A 201 -7.87 10.01 6.49
C PHE A 201 -6.81 10.50 5.49
N GLN A 202 -6.44 9.69 4.49
CA GLN A 202 -5.59 10.16 3.39
C GLN A 202 -6.27 11.27 2.58
N GLU A 203 -7.58 11.19 2.33
CA GLU A 203 -8.35 12.28 1.70
C GLU A 203 -8.34 13.55 2.57
N VAL A 204 -8.46 13.40 3.90
CA VAL A 204 -8.34 14.53 4.85
C VAL A 204 -6.96 15.17 4.76
N ARG A 205 -5.89 14.38 4.76
CA ARG A 205 -4.51 14.87 4.65
C ARG A 205 -4.29 15.65 3.35
N GLN A 206 -4.71 15.09 2.22
CA GLN A 206 -4.62 15.77 0.91
C GLN A 206 -5.38 17.10 0.92
N ALA A 207 -6.58 17.13 1.50
CA ALA A 207 -7.37 18.35 1.61
C ALA A 207 -6.70 19.39 2.54
N LEU A 208 -6.09 18.97 3.66
CA LEU A 208 -5.33 19.86 4.55
C LEU A 208 -4.11 20.47 3.85
N ASP A 209 -3.45 19.70 2.98
CA ASP A 209 -2.29 20.17 2.21
C ASP A 209 -2.69 21.17 1.12
N VAL A 210 -3.84 20.96 0.45
CA VAL A 210 -4.44 21.96 -0.46
C VAL A 210 -4.77 23.26 0.26
N LEU A 211 -5.27 23.17 1.50
CA LEU A 211 -5.56 24.35 2.31
C LEU A 211 -4.31 25.01 2.90
N GLY A 212 -3.17 24.32 2.93
CA GLY A 212 -1.94 24.80 3.58
C GLY A 212 -2.09 25.01 5.10
N ARG A 213 -2.99 24.28 5.76
CA ARG A 213 -3.26 24.44 7.19
C ARG A 213 -2.20 23.80 8.07
N THR A 214 -1.70 24.52 9.05
CA THR A 214 -0.63 24.11 9.98
C THR A 214 -0.99 24.29 11.46
N ASP A 215 -2.26 24.59 11.75
CA ASP A 215 -2.80 24.69 13.11
C ASP A 215 -2.77 23.35 13.87
N SER A 216 -2.91 23.38 15.20
CA SER A 216 -2.83 22.19 16.07
C SER A 216 -3.75 21.07 15.61
N ARG A 217 -5.01 21.39 15.32
CA ARG A 217 -6.00 20.43 14.81
C ARG A 217 -5.60 19.81 13.47
N ALA A 218 -5.01 20.60 12.57
CA ALA A 218 -4.48 20.08 11.30
C ALA A 218 -3.27 19.16 11.52
N ARG A 219 -2.44 19.39 12.54
CA ARG A 219 -1.35 18.48 12.91
C ARG A 219 -1.89 17.18 13.51
N GLU A 220 -2.87 17.25 14.40
CA GLU A 220 -3.55 16.07 14.96
C GLU A 220 -4.17 15.21 13.85
N MET A 221 -4.90 15.81 12.91
CA MET A 221 -5.50 15.06 11.80
C MET A 221 -4.46 14.39 10.89
N ARG A 222 -3.30 15.03 10.66
CA ARG A 222 -2.20 14.41 9.90
C ARG A 222 -1.56 13.27 10.68
N GLN A 223 -1.33 13.46 11.97
CA GLN A 223 -0.80 12.42 12.85
C GLN A 223 -1.73 11.20 12.89
N THR A 224 -3.03 11.42 13.10
CA THR A 224 -4.03 10.34 13.05
C THR A 224 -4.05 9.66 11.68
N ALA A 225 -3.92 10.42 10.58
CA ALA A 225 -3.87 9.84 9.24
C ALA A 225 -2.66 8.93 9.04
N ASP A 226 -1.50 9.33 9.54
CA ASP A 226 -0.26 8.55 9.44
C ASP A 226 -0.33 7.29 10.31
N GLU A 227 -0.82 7.41 11.56
CA GLU A 227 -1.03 6.29 12.48
C GLU A 227 -2.03 5.26 11.92
N ILE A 228 -3.20 5.69 11.47
CA ILE A 228 -4.22 4.76 10.94
C ILE A 228 -3.77 4.12 9.63
N THR A 229 -3.04 4.86 8.77
CA THR A 229 -2.44 4.30 7.55
C THR A 229 -1.43 3.21 7.90
N ALA A 230 -0.51 3.51 8.83
CA ALA A 230 0.46 2.53 9.31
C ALA A 230 -0.22 1.30 9.92
N SER A 231 -1.25 1.48 10.75
CA SER A 231 -2.06 0.39 11.33
C SER A 231 -2.73 -0.48 10.28
N ALA A 232 -3.28 0.11 9.22
CA ALA A 232 -3.98 -0.61 8.17
C ALA A 232 -3.04 -1.38 7.22
N GLU A 233 -1.81 -0.92 7.09
CA GLU A 233 -0.79 -1.43 6.16
C GLU A 233 0.43 -2.03 6.88
N LEU A 234 0.24 -2.48 8.14
CA LEU A 234 1.29 -3.19 8.87
C LEU A 234 1.79 -4.40 8.10
N ALA A 235 3.10 -4.62 8.17
CA ALA A 235 3.77 -5.75 7.55
C ALA A 235 3.12 -7.07 7.98
N ARG A 236 2.87 -7.93 7.00
CA ARG A 236 2.19 -9.22 7.25
C ARG A 236 3.10 -10.23 7.95
N SER A 237 4.41 -10.06 7.75
CA SER A 237 5.46 -10.89 8.34
C SER A 237 6.18 -10.09 9.42
N SER A 238 6.58 -10.76 10.50
CA SER A 238 7.42 -10.10 11.50
C SER A 238 8.82 -9.81 10.94
N LEU A 239 9.53 -8.83 11.52
CA LEU A 239 10.93 -8.58 11.16
C LEU A 239 11.82 -9.83 11.34
N PHE A 240 11.48 -10.75 12.25
CA PHE A 240 12.17 -12.02 12.41
C PHE A 240 11.91 -12.97 11.24
N ASP A 241 10.68 -13.08 10.76
CA ASP A 241 10.33 -13.92 9.62
C ASP A 241 10.96 -13.39 8.33
N ILE A 242 10.95 -12.06 8.15
CA ILE A 242 11.61 -11.41 7.01
C ILE A 242 13.12 -11.69 7.05
N LEU A 243 13.76 -11.60 8.22
CA LEU A 243 15.18 -11.93 8.39
C LEU A 243 15.47 -13.41 8.09
N HIS A 244 14.63 -14.31 8.61
CA HIS A 244 14.75 -15.75 8.38
C HIS A 244 14.68 -16.07 6.88
N GLU A 245 13.69 -15.51 6.18
CA GLU A 245 13.51 -15.69 4.75
C GLU A 245 14.66 -15.07 3.94
N ALA A 246 15.14 -13.89 4.34
CA ALA A 246 16.29 -13.23 3.73
C ALA A 246 17.55 -14.13 3.77
N ALA A 247 17.84 -14.66 4.96
CA ALA A 247 18.99 -15.53 5.19
C ALA A 247 18.86 -16.86 4.40
N ALA A 248 17.67 -17.48 4.44
CA ALA A 248 17.41 -18.73 3.74
C ALA A 248 17.48 -18.57 2.21
N THR A 249 16.86 -17.53 1.66
CA THR A 249 16.80 -17.28 0.21
C THR A 249 18.16 -16.87 -0.34
N THR A 250 18.90 -16.03 0.37
CA THR A 250 20.24 -15.60 -0.06
C THR A 250 21.21 -16.77 -0.08
N THR A 251 21.13 -17.68 0.90
CA THR A 251 21.98 -18.88 0.95
C THR A 251 21.64 -19.89 -0.15
N ARG A 252 20.35 -20.09 -0.45
CA ARG A 252 19.88 -21.11 -1.40
C ARG A 252 19.93 -20.64 -2.86
N SER A 253 19.53 -19.39 -3.10
CA SER A 253 19.21 -18.88 -4.44
C SER A 253 20.01 -17.62 -4.81
N GLY A 254 20.80 -17.10 -3.89
CA GLY A 254 21.60 -15.90 -4.09
C GLY A 254 20.84 -14.59 -3.86
N LYS A 255 21.62 -13.50 -3.76
CA LYS A 255 21.12 -12.16 -3.43
C LYS A 255 20.07 -11.63 -4.41
N ALA A 256 20.26 -11.85 -5.71
CA ALA A 256 19.36 -11.28 -6.72
C ALA A 256 17.91 -11.79 -6.61
N MET A 257 17.73 -13.05 -6.19
CA MET A 257 16.39 -13.59 -5.94
C MET A 257 15.76 -12.97 -4.70
N TRP A 258 16.55 -12.81 -3.62
CA TRP A 258 16.08 -12.11 -2.42
C TRP A 258 15.66 -10.67 -2.73
N ASP A 259 16.47 -9.91 -3.49
CA ASP A 259 16.16 -8.53 -3.84
C ASP A 259 14.81 -8.41 -4.60
N ASP A 260 14.44 -9.41 -5.41
CA ASP A 260 13.15 -9.46 -6.13
C ASP A 260 11.99 -9.84 -5.20
N THR A 261 12.18 -10.85 -4.34
CA THR A 261 11.21 -11.24 -3.31
C THR A 261 10.91 -10.07 -2.37
N PHE A 262 11.95 -9.39 -1.88
CA PHE A 262 11.79 -8.26 -0.99
C PHE A 262 11.01 -7.11 -1.64
N ARG A 263 11.36 -6.73 -2.89
CA ARG A 263 10.67 -5.65 -3.60
C ARG A 263 9.20 -5.93 -3.86
N SER A 264 8.84 -7.19 -4.10
CA SER A 264 7.48 -7.58 -4.43
C SER A 264 6.60 -7.83 -3.21
N SER A 265 7.18 -8.26 -2.08
CA SER A 265 6.43 -8.71 -0.92
C SER A 265 6.56 -7.82 0.32
N TYR A 266 7.69 -7.12 0.52
CA TYR A 266 7.98 -6.44 1.78
C TYR A 266 8.24 -4.94 1.65
N ARG A 267 8.65 -4.48 0.47
CA ARG A 267 8.87 -3.05 0.23
C ARG A 267 7.57 -2.29 0.43
N ASP A 268 7.68 -1.10 1.04
CA ASP A 268 6.56 -0.22 1.36
C ASP A 268 5.63 -0.72 2.48
N GLU A 269 5.83 -1.92 3.02
CA GLU A 269 5.10 -2.39 4.20
C GLU A 269 5.50 -1.58 5.45
N TRP A 270 4.53 -1.32 6.33
CA TRP A 270 4.76 -0.56 7.56
C TRP A 270 5.24 -1.45 8.70
N VAL A 271 6.21 -0.95 9.45
CA VAL A 271 6.64 -1.58 10.70
C VAL A 271 6.46 -0.61 11.85
N LEU A 272 5.95 -1.12 12.97
CA LEU A 272 5.86 -0.43 14.24
C LEU A 272 6.96 -0.95 15.16
N ILE A 273 7.78 -0.04 15.70
CA ILE A 273 8.95 -0.39 16.49
C ILE A 273 8.89 0.38 17.81
N ASP A 274 8.97 -0.35 18.92
CA ASP A 274 9.28 0.16 20.25
C ASP A 274 10.76 -0.14 20.54
N ALA A 275 11.59 0.89 20.52
CA ALA A 275 13.03 0.73 20.66
C ALA A 275 13.68 1.92 21.34
N HIS A 276 14.90 1.69 21.81
CA HIS A 276 15.78 2.73 22.29
C HIS A 276 16.55 3.36 21.13
N VAL A 277 16.56 4.69 21.06
CA VAL A 277 17.29 5.43 20.01
C VAL A 277 18.35 6.32 20.66
N THR A 278 19.57 6.22 20.15
CA THR A 278 20.71 7.06 20.55
C THR A 278 21.18 7.89 19.36
N ARG A 279 21.68 9.10 19.65
CA ARG A 279 22.34 9.92 18.63
C ARG A 279 23.79 9.47 18.50
N THR A 280 24.22 9.10 17.30
CA THR A 280 25.59 8.68 17.05
C THR A 280 26.53 9.89 17.12
N ALA A 281 27.54 9.86 18.00
CA ALA A 281 28.49 10.96 18.18
C ALA A 281 29.45 11.15 16.98
N GLU A 282 29.73 10.07 16.25
CA GLU A 282 30.66 10.05 15.13
C GLU A 282 30.01 9.38 13.91
N PRO A 283 29.51 10.14 12.93
CA PRO A 283 28.78 9.59 11.78
C PRO A 283 29.75 9.02 10.74
N ALA A 284 30.73 8.20 11.14
CA ALA A 284 31.64 7.54 10.21
C ALA A 284 30.88 6.70 9.16
N SER A 285 29.69 6.20 9.53
CA SER A 285 28.75 5.50 8.66
C SER A 285 27.74 6.41 7.93
N GLY A 286 27.82 7.73 8.12
CA GLY A 286 26.84 8.71 7.65
C GLY A 286 25.50 8.69 8.40
N ARG A 287 25.34 7.83 9.41
CA ARG A 287 24.09 7.66 10.18
C ARG A 287 24.07 8.59 11.39
N LYS A 288 23.03 9.42 11.51
CA LYS A 288 22.85 10.32 12.65
C LYS A 288 22.32 9.62 13.91
N PHE A 289 21.55 8.55 13.74
CA PHE A 289 20.87 7.84 14.81
C PHE A 289 21.20 6.34 14.78
N SER A 290 21.22 5.72 15.94
CA SER A 290 21.33 4.28 16.14
C SER A 290 20.06 3.79 16.84
N ILE A 291 19.42 2.78 16.25
CA ILE A 291 18.19 2.18 16.78
C ILE A 291 18.59 0.85 17.43
N GLU A 292 18.52 0.80 18.75
CA GLU A 292 18.82 -0.38 19.55
C GLU A 292 17.62 -1.33 19.52
N PHE A 293 17.52 -2.10 18.44
CA PHE A 293 16.52 -3.13 18.27
C PHE A 293 17.21 -4.44 17.86
N PRO A 294 17.70 -5.22 18.84
CA PRO A 294 18.48 -6.41 18.57
C PRO A 294 17.59 -7.52 18.01
N LEU A 295 17.72 -7.76 16.71
CA LEU A 295 17.13 -8.91 16.02
C LEU A 295 18.20 -9.98 15.84
N ALA A 296 17.89 -11.21 16.22
CA ALA A 296 18.74 -12.36 15.94
C ALA A 296 17.89 -13.57 15.57
N ASP A 297 18.27 -14.24 14.50
CA ASP A 297 17.73 -15.54 14.10
C ASP A 297 18.91 -16.51 13.87
N GLY A 298 19.09 -17.43 14.82
CA GLY A 298 20.22 -18.34 14.84
C GLY A 298 21.58 -17.61 14.85
N ALA A 299 22.30 -17.68 13.73
CA ALA A 299 23.61 -17.05 13.58
C ALA A 299 23.53 -15.67 12.91
N ASP A 300 22.41 -15.35 12.26
CA ASP A 300 22.18 -14.08 11.58
C ASP A 300 21.68 -13.04 12.60
N ARG A 301 22.29 -11.86 12.58
CA ARG A 301 21.92 -10.72 13.42
C ARG A 301 21.50 -9.58 12.53
N ALA A 302 20.41 -8.90 12.86
CA ALA A 302 19.98 -7.72 12.14
C ALA A 302 19.94 -6.48 13.02
N VAL A 303 20.21 -5.34 12.40
CA VAL A 303 20.03 -4.01 13.00
C VAL A 303 19.05 -3.21 12.15
N VAL A 304 18.29 -2.33 12.79
CA VAL A 304 17.38 -1.41 12.10
C VAL A 304 18.11 -0.08 11.87
N VAL A 305 18.05 0.44 10.65
CA VAL A 305 18.82 1.63 10.24
C VAL A 305 17.95 2.59 9.43
N GLY A 306 18.12 3.90 9.67
CA GLY A 306 17.46 4.96 8.91
C GLY A 306 17.80 6.34 9.47
N ASP A 307 17.97 7.35 8.62
CA ASP A 307 18.09 8.76 9.05
C ASP A 307 16.69 9.37 9.16
N LEU A 308 16.00 9.09 10.27
CA LEU A 308 14.60 9.45 10.44
C LEU A 308 14.48 10.85 11.05
N ALA A 309 13.94 11.80 10.28
CA ALA A 309 13.84 13.20 10.69
C ALA A 309 12.98 13.41 11.95
N CYS A 310 12.05 12.48 12.24
CA CYS A 310 11.22 12.54 13.45
C CYS A 310 12.05 12.44 14.75
N PHE A 311 13.23 11.81 14.72
CA PHE A 311 14.11 11.68 15.89
C PHE A 311 14.85 12.97 16.25
N GLU A 312 15.03 13.91 15.32
CA GLU A 312 15.74 15.18 15.58
C GLU A 312 15.07 16.00 16.69
N ARG A 313 13.75 15.84 16.87
CA ARG A 313 12.98 16.54 17.91
C ARG A 313 13.14 15.92 19.30
N ILE A 314 13.29 14.60 19.36
CA ILE A 314 13.29 13.82 20.60
C ILE A 314 14.71 13.66 21.13
N VAL A 315 15.63 13.18 20.30
CA VAL A 315 16.95 12.73 20.74
C VAL A 315 17.94 13.91 20.72
N GLN A 316 17.81 14.80 21.70
CA GLN A 316 18.64 16.01 21.80
C GLN A 316 19.92 15.82 22.65
N GLY A 317 20.00 14.74 23.45
CA GLY A 317 20.95 14.66 24.58
C GLY A 317 22.06 13.62 24.54
N GLY A 318 22.28 12.87 23.45
CA GLY A 318 23.26 11.77 23.41
C GLY A 318 22.91 10.56 24.29
N SER A 319 21.99 10.71 25.24
CA SER A 319 21.37 9.63 26.00
C SER A 319 20.45 8.79 25.12
N SER A 320 20.39 7.50 25.43
CA SER A 320 19.40 6.57 24.86
C SER A 320 17.99 6.94 25.32
N GLN A 321 17.06 7.05 24.37
CA GLN A 321 15.66 7.37 24.65
C GLN A 321 14.75 6.32 24.02
N ARG A 322 13.87 5.71 24.83
CA ARG A 322 12.80 4.82 24.33
C ARG A 322 11.81 5.65 23.51
N VAL A 323 11.44 5.15 22.35
CA VAL A 323 10.46 5.77 21.44
C VAL A 323 9.63 4.68 20.77
N ILE A 324 8.36 4.98 20.55
CA ILE A 324 7.50 4.19 19.66
C ILE A 324 7.32 4.96 18.36
N PHE A 325 7.67 4.33 17.24
CA PHE A 325 7.61 4.97 15.93
C PHE A 325 7.21 3.96 14.86
N ALA A 326 6.70 4.47 13.75
CA ALA A 326 6.39 3.66 12.58
C ALA A 326 7.11 4.21 11.35
N ALA A 327 7.49 3.32 10.44
CA ALA A 327 8.09 3.68 9.15
C ALA A 327 7.85 2.57 8.13
N GLN A 328 7.99 2.88 6.85
CA GLN A 328 7.96 1.86 5.80
C GLN A 328 9.33 1.20 5.62
N LEU A 329 9.32 -0.09 5.29
CA LEU A 329 10.51 -0.83 4.87
C LEU A 329 10.97 -0.35 3.48
N GLU A 330 12.24 0.02 3.38
CA GLU A 330 12.88 0.44 2.13
C GLU A 330 13.72 -0.69 1.52
N ASP A 331 14.53 -1.37 2.34
CA ASP A 331 15.42 -2.45 1.92
C ASP A 331 15.81 -3.38 3.09
N VAL A 332 16.30 -4.58 2.77
CA VAL A 332 16.94 -5.50 3.73
C VAL A 332 18.25 -5.99 3.12
N VAL A 333 19.36 -5.43 3.61
CA VAL A 333 20.69 -5.64 3.03
C VAL A 333 21.62 -6.34 4.00
N ARG A 334 22.49 -7.20 3.48
CA ARG A 334 23.59 -7.77 4.25
C ARG A 334 24.68 -6.73 4.44
N ASP A 335 25.14 -6.54 5.67
CA ASP A 335 26.21 -5.61 5.99
C ASP A 335 27.53 -6.07 5.36
N ALA A 336 28.24 -5.15 4.73
CA ALA A 336 29.52 -5.44 4.09
C ALA A 336 30.60 -5.85 5.10
N GLY A 337 30.45 -5.44 6.38
CA GLY A 337 31.39 -5.72 7.45
C GLY A 337 31.28 -7.10 8.08
N GLY A 338 30.21 -7.87 7.82
CA GLY A 338 30.02 -9.17 8.45
C GLY A 338 29.10 -10.09 7.66
N GLU A 339 29.58 -11.30 7.36
CA GLU A 339 28.83 -12.33 6.62
C GLU A 339 27.50 -12.72 7.30
N LYS A 340 27.27 -12.34 8.55
CA LYS A 340 26.05 -12.67 9.31
C LYS A 340 25.34 -11.46 9.90
N SER A 341 25.66 -10.27 9.41
CA SER A 341 24.99 -9.04 9.84
C SER A 341 24.07 -8.53 8.74
N TRP A 342 22.83 -8.23 9.09
CA TRP A 342 21.77 -7.71 8.22
C TRP A 342 21.33 -6.34 8.69
N GLN A 343 20.78 -5.56 7.78
CA GLN A 343 20.31 -4.20 8.04
C GLN A 343 18.92 -4.02 7.44
N PHE A 344 17.93 -3.77 8.29
CA PHE A 344 16.61 -3.31 7.88
C PHE A 344 16.67 -1.81 7.64
N VAL A 345 16.58 -1.39 6.39
CA VAL A 345 16.62 0.02 5.99
C VAL A 345 15.20 0.56 6.00
N LEU A 346 14.95 1.58 6.81
CA LEU A 346 13.68 2.26 6.91
C LEU A 346 13.65 3.51 6.04
N ARG A 347 12.51 3.76 5.37
CA ARG A 347 12.31 4.93 4.52
C ARG A 347 12.21 6.21 5.36
N PRO A 348 13.11 7.19 5.20
CA PRO A 348 13.10 8.43 5.98
C PRO A 348 11.83 9.27 5.84
N ALA A 349 11.24 9.30 4.64
CA ALA A 349 10.12 10.18 4.31
C ALA A 349 8.79 9.74 4.94
N THR A 350 8.67 8.49 5.38
CA THR A 350 7.44 7.93 5.95
C THR A 350 7.52 7.71 7.44
N ALA A 351 8.69 7.94 8.05
CA ALA A 351 8.87 7.76 9.47
C ALA A 351 8.18 8.84 10.29
N PHE A 352 7.43 8.42 11.30
CA PHE A 352 6.80 9.30 12.29
C PHE A 352 6.79 8.65 13.66
N LEU A 353 6.67 9.48 14.69
CA LEU A 353 6.58 9.06 16.08
C LEU A 353 5.13 8.76 16.41
N TRP A 354 4.85 7.63 17.04
CA TRP A 354 3.50 7.31 17.49
C TRP A 354 3.09 8.22 18.66
N ALA A 355 1.83 8.60 18.73
CA ALA A 355 1.32 9.52 19.75
C ALA A 355 -0.02 9.10 20.36
N ALA A 356 -0.95 8.50 19.59
CA ALA A 356 -2.25 8.12 20.15
C ALA A 356 -2.26 6.70 20.76
N PRO A 357 -2.49 6.54 22.08
CA PRO A 357 -2.58 5.22 22.71
C PRO A 357 -3.73 4.38 22.15
N ASP A 358 -4.90 5.00 21.92
CA ASP A 358 -6.08 4.32 21.39
C ASP A 358 -5.81 3.66 20.03
N ASN A 359 -4.94 4.25 19.20
CA ASN A 359 -4.60 3.68 17.90
C ASN A 359 -3.66 2.45 18.01
N LEU A 360 -2.84 2.36 19.06
CA LEU A 360 -2.06 1.15 19.37
C LEU A 360 -2.96 0.03 19.90
N GLU A 361 -3.87 0.35 20.81
CA GLU A 361 -4.80 -0.65 21.37
C GLU A 361 -5.65 -1.29 20.26
N ARG A 362 -6.03 -0.51 19.24
CA ARG A 362 -6.79 -1.00 18.06
C ARG A 362 -6.07 -2.05 17.23
N ILE A 363 -4.74 -2.04 17.20
CA ILE A 363 -3.94 -3.07 16.51
C ILE A 363 -3.54 -4.21 17.45
N GLY A 364 -4.10 -4.26 18.66
CA GLY A 364 -3.88 -5.32 19.64
C GLY A 364 -2.61 -5.19 20.47
N VAL A 365 -1.97 -4.02 20.46
CA VAL A 365 -0.82 -3.74 21.34
C VAL A 365 -1.36 -3.31 22.71
N ASP A 366 -0.92 -4.01 23.77
CA ASP A 366 -1.27 -3.64 25.14
C ASP A 366 -0.51 -2.37 25.56
N VAL A 367 -1.23 -1.38 26.09
CA VAL A 367 -0.68 -0.07 26.44
C VAL A 367 -0.73 0.12 27.95
N ASP A 368 0.38 -0.26 28.59
CA ASP A 368 0.61 -0.06 30.02
C ASP A 368 0.82 1.42 30.40
N ASP A 369 0.85 1.72 31.69
CA ASP A 369 0.97 3.09 32.20
C ASP A 369 2.26 3.78 31.75
N ASP A 370 3.36 3.03 31.67
CA ASP A 370 4.65 3.57 31.24
C ASP A 370 4.64 3.89 29.74
N THR A 371 3.97 3.07 28.93
CA THR A 371 3.77 3.32 27.50
C THR A 371 2.80 4.49 27.28
N ARG A 372 1.74 4.64 28.07
CA ARG A 372 0.86 5.82 28.02
C ARG A 372 1.61 7.11 28.33
N ARG A 373 2.50 7.09 29.34
CA ARG A 373 3.37 8.24 29.67
C ARG A 373 4.31 8.58 28.53
N LEU A 374 4.97 7.57 27.96
CA LEU A 374 5.84 7.74 26.80
C LEU A 374 5.10 8.39 25.61
N LEU A 375 3.91 7.88 25.28
CA LEU A 375 3.10 8.42 24.19
C LEU A 375 2.61 9.86 24.48
N ALA A 376 2.26 10.17 25.73
CA ALA A 376 1.91 11.52 26.15
C ALA A 376 3.09 12.50 25.98
N ASP A 377 4.30 12.09 26.35
CA ASP A 377 5.52 12.88 26.15
C ASP A 377 5.81 13.08 24.65
N GLN A 378 5.71 12.02 23.83
CA GLN A 378 5.84 12.10 22.38
C GLN A 378 4.80 13.05 21.77
N SER A 379 3.54 12.97 22.22
CA SER A 379 2.45 13.83 21.80
C SER A 379 2.70 15.30 22.11
N GLY A 380 3.21 15.59 23.32
CA GLY A 380 3.60 16.92 23.74
C GLY A 380 4.70 17.52 22.85
N LEU A 381 5.71 16.73 22.48
CA LEU A 381 6.79 17.14 21.58
C LEU A 381 6.32 17.37 20.14
N LEU A 382 5.31 16.62 19.69
CA LEU A 382 4.70 16.79 18.38
C LEU A 382 3.69 17.96 18.34
N GLY A 383 3.22 18.41 19.50
CA GLY A 383 2.19 19.46 19.62
C GLY A 383 0.85 19.00 19.05
N VAL A 384 0.49 17.75 19.36
CA VAL A 384 -0.77 17.06 19.04
C VAL A 384 -1.41 16.52 20.34
N TYR A 385 -2.72 16.29 20.34
CA TYR A 385 -3.51 15.75 21.46
C TYR A 385 -3.28 16.50 22.80
N GLN A 386 -3.32 17.83 22.74
CA GLN A 386 -3.14 18.71 23.91
C GLN A 386 -4.42 18.99 24.67
#